data_AF-A0A6I1W4T6-F1
#
_entry.id   AF-A0A6I1W4T6-F1
#
_cell.length_a   1.000
_cell.length_b   1.000
_cell.length_c   1.000
_cell.angle_alpha   90.00
_cell.angle_beta   90.00
_cell.angle_gamma   90.00
#
_symmetry.space_group_name_H-M   'P 1'
#
loop_
_entity.id
_entity.type
_entity.pdbx_description
1 polymer ?
#
loop_
_entity_poly.entity_id
_entity_poly.type
_entity_poly.pdbx_seq_one_letter_code
_entity_poly.pdbx_strand_id
1 'polypeptide(L)'
;FAAMSGDHNPVHLDPEFAAATMFKERTAHGMFSGALISAAVACELPGPGTIYVGQQMSFQKPVKIGDTLTVRLEILEKLPKFRVRISTR
;
A
#
# COMPACT_ATOMS: atom_id res chain seq x y z
N PHE A 1 2.78 1.16 -11.09
CA PHE A 1 3.01 -0.06 -10.28
C PHE A 1 3.18 -1.28 -11.17
N ALA A 2 2.19 -1.61 -12.01
CA ALA A 2 2.24 -2.61 -13.09
C ALA A 2 3.63 -2.87 -13.70
N ALA A 3 4.26 -1.85 -14.31
CA ALA A 3 5.57 -2.02 -14.96
C ALA A 3 6.70 -2.45 -14.01
N MET A 4 6.67 -2.00 -12.75
CA MET A 4 7.69 -2.33 -11.74
C MET A 4 7.41 -3.68 -11.08
N SER A 5 6.16 -3.99 -10.78
CA SER A 5 5.77 -5.24 -10.13
C SER A 5 5.65 -6.43 -11.09
N GLY A 6 5.56 -6.18 -12.40
CA GLY A 6 5.22 -7.17 -13.42
C GLY A 6 3.73 -7.56 -13.43
N ASP A 7 2.90 -6.95 -12.59
CA ASP A 7 1.47 -7.23 -12.52
C ASP A 7 0.72 -6.42 -13.58
N HIS A 8 0.59 -7.04 -14.75
CA HIS A 8 -0.12 -6.52 -15.91
C HIS A 8 -1.58 -7.01 -16.00
N ASN A 9 -2.21 -7.38 -14.88
CA ASN A 9 -3.61 -7.79 -14.91
C ASN A 9 -4.49 -6.67 -15.53
N PRO A 10 -5.33 -6.99 -16.53
CA PRO A 10 -6.10 -5.98 -17.27
C PRO A 10 -7.09 -5.21 -16.38
N VAL A 11 -7.49 -5.73 -15.21
CA VAL A 11 -8.32 -4.99 -14.24
C VAL A 11 -7.69 -3.67 -13.80
N HIS A 12 -6.36 -3.54 -13.89
CA HIS A 12 -5.62 -2.34 -13.51
C HIS A 12 -5.30 -1.41 -14.70
N LEU A 13 -5.38 -1.92 -15.95
CA LEU A 13 -4.79 -1.25 -17.11
C LEU A 13 -5.81 -0.98 -18.23
N ASP A 14 -6.74 -1.91 -18.45
CA ASP A 14 -7.71 -1.88 -19.53
C ASP A 14 -9.08 -1.40 -19.02
N PRO A 15 -9.58 -0.24 -19.50
CA PRO A 15 -10.88 0.28 -19.07
C PRO A 15 -12.06 -0.58 -19.52
N GLU A 16 -11.99 -1.23 -20.69
CA GLU A 16 -13.09 -2.07 -21.22
C GLU A 16 -13.20 -3.36 -20.42
N PHE A 17 -12.06 -4.03 -20.20
CA PHE A 17 -12.01 -5.20 -19.33
C PHE A 17 -12.52 -4.87 -17.92
N ALA A 18 -12.03 -3.78 -17.33
CA ALA A 18 -12.39 -3.41 -15.97
C ALA A 18 -13.88 -3.06 -15.82
N ALA A 19 -14.50 -2.43 -16.82
CA ALA A 19 -15.93 -2.13 -16.84
C ALA A 19 -16.82 -3.37 -16.74
N ALA A 20 -16.37 -4.51 -17.29
CA ALA A 20 -17.07 -5.78 -17.20
C ALA A 20 -16.96 -6.46 -15.82
N THR A 21 -16.02 -6.03 -14.97
CA THR A 21 -15.83 -6.63 -13.63
C THR A 21 -16.83 -6.11 -12.59
N MET A 22 -16.73 -6.61 -11.36
CA MET A 22 -17.48 -6.06 -10.22
C MET A 22 -17.04 -4.65 -9.82
N PHE A 23 -15.83 -4.22 -10.21
CA PHE A 23 -15.30 -2.90 -9.85
C PHE A 23 -15.81 -1.78 -10.78
N LYS A 24 -16.30 -2.14 -11.97
CA LYS A 24 -16.88 -1.25 -13.00
C LYS A 24 -15.94 -0.21 -13.60
N GLU A 25 -14.70 -0.14 -13.13
CA GLU A 25 -13.63 0.70 -13.64
C GLU A 25 -12.29 0.14 -13.17
N ARG A 26 -11.20 0.68 -13.71
CA ARG A 26 -9.85 0.27 -13.32
C ARG A 26 -9.59 0.63 -11.86
N THR A 27 -8.96 -0.30 -11.16
CA THR A 27 -8.50 -0.09 -9.78
C THR A 27 -6.98 -0.07 -9.74
N ALA A 28 -6.39 0.62 -8.77
CA ALA A 28 -4.98 0.47 -8.48
C ALA A 28 -4.70 -0.90 -7.84
N HIS A 29 -3.48 -1.41 -8.02
CA HIS A 29 -3.01 -2.62 -7.35
C HIS A 29 -3.10 -2.43 -5.83
N GLY A 30 -3.66 -3.39 -5.10
CA GLY A 30 -3.74 -3.29 -3.63
C GLY A 30 -2.37 -3.05 -2.99
N MET A 31 -1.33 -3.74 -3.49
CA MET A 31 0.03 -3.61 -2.98
C MET A 31 0.69 -2.26 -3.29
N PHE A 32 0.10 -1.43 -4.15
CA PHE A 32 0.53 -0.05 -4.29
C PHE A 32 0.39 0.71 -2.96
N SER A 33 -0.67 0.46 -2.18
CA SER A 33 -0.81 1.00 -0.82
C SER A 33 0.29 0.50 0.12
N GLY A 34 0.73 -0.75 -0.03
CA GLY A 34 1.87 -1.29 0.72
C GLY A 34 3.18 -0.56 0.39
N ALA A 35 3.40 -0.22 -0.88
CA ALA A 35 4.55 0.58 -1.29
C ALA A 35 4.53 1.99 -0.69
N LEU A 36 3.35 2.63 -0.64
CA LEU A 36 3.17 3.94 0.02
C LEU A 36 3.44 3.87 1.52
N ILE A 37 2.93 2.84 2.20
CA ILE A 37 3.19 2.60 3.64
C ILE A 37 4.69 2.42 3.87
N SER A 38 5.37 1.62 3.03
CA SER A 38 6.80 1.41 3.12
C SER A 38 7.61 2.70 2.97
N ALA A 39 7.26 3.52 1.98
CA ALA A 39 7.88 4.82 1.81
C ALA A 39 7.64 5.73 3.03
N ALA A 40 6.42 5.78 3.56
CA ALA A 40 6.12 6.58 4.75
C ALA A 40 6.93 6.12 5.98
N VAL A 41 7.07 4.81 6.19
CA VAL A 41 7.86 4.26 7.31
C VAL A 41 9.35 4.58 7.16
N ALA A 42 9.89 4.40 5.95
CA ALA A 42 11.31 4.55 5.67
C ALA A 42 11.77 6.02 5.56
N CYS A 43 10.87 6.92 5.14
CA CYS A 43 11.21 8.33 4.88
C CYS A 43 10.71 9.28 5.97
N GLU A 44 9.59 8.97 6.63
CA GLU A 44 8.92 9.91 7.55
C GLU A 44 8.95 9.43 9.01
N LEU A 45 8.43 8.23 9.30
CA LEU A 45 8.32 7.74 10.69
C LEU A 45 8.42 6.20 10.79
N PRO A 46 9.48 5.64 11.43
CA PRO A 46 10.55 6.34 12.15
C PRO A 46 11.49 7.13 11.25
N GLY A 47 11.47 6.90 9.93
CA GLY A 47 12.28 7.63 8.96
C GLY A 47 13.61 6.96 8.65
N PRO A 48 14.57 7.70 8.06
CA PRO A 48 15.80 7.14 7.50
C PRO A 48 16.59 6.30 8.51
N GLY A 49 17.08 5.15 8.04
CA GLY A 49 17.79 4.16 8.88
C GLY A 49 16.87 3.06 9.45
N THR A 50 15.56 3.15 9.22
CA THR A 50 14.61 2.09 9.60
C THR A 50 14.85 0.81 8.79
N ILE A 51 14.86 -0.34 9.48
CA ILE A 51 14.84 -1.67 8.87
C ILE A 51 13.43 -2.23 8.98
N TYR A 52 12.82 -2.56 7.84
CA TYR A 52 11.46 -3.09 7.79
C TYR A 52 11.47 -4.60 8.00
N VAL A 53 11.04 -5.06 9.19
CA VAL A 53 11.13 -6.48 9.59
C VAL A 53 9.92 -7.30 9.14
N GLY A 54 8.74 -6.69 9.06
CA GLY A 54 7.53 -7.39 8.64
C GLY A 54 6.33 -6.46 8.57
N GLN A 55 5.34 -6.86 7.77
CA GLN A 55 4.08 -6.16 7.57
C GLN A 55 2.94 -7.17 7.50
N GLN A 56 1.84 -6.90 8.20
CA GLN A 56 0.57 -7.58 7.99
C GLN A 56 -0.44 -6.57 7.45
N MET A 57 -1.18 -6.94 6.41
CA MET A 57 -2.11 -6.02 5.76
C MET A 57 -3.36 -6.74 5.25
N SER A 58 -4.44 -5.99 5.15
CA SER A 58 -5.69 -6.41 4.54
C SER A 58 -6.22 -5.31 3.63
N PHE A 59 -6.75 -5.69 2.47
CA PHE A 59 -7.28 -4.75 1.48
C PHE A 59 -8.78 -4.61 1.66
N GLN A 60 -9.21 -3.55 2.34
CA GLN A 60 -10.60 -3.38 2.75
C GLN A 60 -11.50 -2.86 1.64
N LYS A 61 -10.96 -2.01 0.76
CA LYS A 61 -11.68 -1.38 -0.35
C LYS A 61 -10.76 -1.24 -1.56
N PRO A 62 -11.30 -1.31 -2.80
CA PRO A 62 -10.52 -0.98 -3.98
C PRO A 62 -10.15 0.51 -3.97
N VAL A 63 -8.95 0.82 -4.45
CA VAL A 63 -8.51 2.20 -4.72
C VAL A 63 -8.78 2.48 -6.19
N LYS A 64 -9.50 3.56 -6.49
CA LYS A 64 -9.83 3.96 -7.85
C LYS A 64 -8.87 5.02 -8.38
N ILE A 65 -8.85 5.17 -9.69
CA ILE A 65 -8.07 6.20 -10.35
C ILE A 65 -8.64 7.58 -9.97
N GLY A 66 -7.79 8.48 -9.48
CA GLY A 66 -8.19 9.80 -9.01
C GLY A 66 -8.42 9.88 -7.50
N ASP A 67 -8.44 8.75 -6.78
CA ASP A 67 -8.51 8.77 -5.33
C ASP A 67 -7.26 9.41 -4.72
N THR A 68 -7.46 10.14 -3.61
CA THR A 68 -6.37 10.60 -2.75
C THR A 68 -6.23 9.65 -1.57
N LEU A 69 -5.03 9.10 -1.39
CA LEU A 69 -4.72 8.23 -0.26
C LEU A 69 -3.92 8.99 0.80
N THR A 70 -4.27 8.75 2.06
CA THR A 70 -3.53 9.24 3.23
C THR A 70 -3.04 8.03 4.00
N VAL A 71 -1.72 7.93 4.22
CA VAL A 71 -1.14 6.91 5.09
C VAL A 71 -1.03 7.48 6.50
N ARG A 72 -1.60 6.82 7.49
CA ARG A 72 -1.42 7.14 8.91
C ARG A 72 -0.54 6.10 9.58
N LEU A 73 0.55 6.57 10.18
CA LEU A 73 1.47 5.76 10.98
C LEU A 73 1.32 6.12 12.45
N GLU A 74 1.27 5.10 13.31
CA GLU A 74 1.20 5.26 14.76
C GLU A 74 2.13 4.25 15.43
N ILE A 75 3.09 4.74 16.24
CA ILE A 75 3.94 3.86 17.05
C ILE A 75 3.11 3.36 18.24
N LEU A 76 2.77 2.08 18.24
CA LEU A 76 1.97 1.47 19.29
C LEU A 76 2.81 1.11 20.52
N GLU A 77 4.02 0.58 20.29
CA GLU A 77 4.91 0.16 21.38
C GLU A 77 6.38 0.08 20.94
N LYS A 78 7.28 0.25 21.93
CA LYS A 78 8.71 0.00 21.80
C LYS A 78 9.03 -1.37 22.38
N LEU A 79 9.78 -2.16 21.62
CA LEU A 79 10.18 -3.52 21.94
C LEU A 79 11.69 -3.61 22.17
N PRO A 80 12.17 -4.66 22.86
CA PRO A 80 13.60 -4.93 22.96
C PRO A 80 14.27 -5.09 21.59
N LYS A 81 15.58 -4.85 21.55
CA LYS A 81 16.42 -4.91 20.34
C LYS A 81 16.04 -3.88 19.28
N PHE A 82 15.74 -2.64 19.71
CA PHE A 82 15.41 -1.50 18.84
C PHE A 82 14.24 -1.75 17.88
N ARG A 83 13.27 -2.56 18.30
CA ARG A 83 12.07 -2.84 17.49
C ARG A 83 10.92 -1.94 17.93
N VAL A 84 10.05 -1.63 17.00
CA VAL A 84 8.79 -0.93 17.25
C VAL A 84 7.65 -1.68 16.58
N ARG A 85 6.47 -1.65 17.19
CA ARG A 85 5.23 -2.07 16.50
C ARG A 85 4.51 -0.82 16.02
N ILE A 86 4.18 -0.79 14.74
CA ILE A 86 3.55 0.36 14.08
C ILE A 86 2.17 -0.07 13.59
N SER A 87 1.15 0.74 13.86
CA SER A 87 -0.14 0.65 13.18
C SER A 87 -0.10 1.46 11.91
N THR A 88 -0.61 0.88 10.83
CA THR A 88 -0.71 1.51 9.51
C THR A 88 -2.19 1.53 9.11
N ARG A 89 -2.72 2.70 8.77
CA ARG A 89 -4.11 2.87 8.32
C ARG A 89 -4.19 3.72 7.06
#